data_AF-A0A117S8U6-F1
#
_entry.id   AF-A0A117S8U6-F1
#
_cell.length_a   1.000
_cell.length_b   1.000
_cell.length_c   1.000
_cell.angle_alpha   90.00
_cell.angle_beta   90.00
_cell.angle_gamma   90.00
#
_symmetry.space_group_name_H-M   'P 1'
#
loop_
_entity.id
_entity.type
_entity.pdbx_description
1 polymer ?
#
loop_
_entity_poly.entity_id
_entity_poly.type
_entity_poly.pdbx_seq_one_letter_code
_entity_poly.pdbx_strand_id
1 'polypeptide(L)'
;MYIKRNKPILPILILIVFIVSLLSSCSQSNQDTLGKNQDTPAEIQKEDSEKTNTLYDFASLYSYRNIPLSDSNKVQELVGQLQYAKELSIGRIEFKTENKESLRIDYRMNLTPGQQYYVNHTKMMADAVVLFALLDHLKAVEYNLVQADYSYGGVPITREQVEQVLSADIESLGKVEGVFLADMPGIIAKLRWNPDVMNIITYEHMMGLDE
;
A
#
# COMPACT_ATOMS: atom_id res chain seq x y z
N MET A 1 -15.48 52.22 -16.47
CA MET A 1 -14.30 52.82 -15.80
C MET A 1 -13.20 51.76 -15.77
N TYR A 2 -12.16 51.97 -16.57
CA TYR A 2 -11.01 51.08 -16.76
C TYR A 2 -9.93 51.38 -15.71
N ILE A 3 -9.40 50.35 -15.02
CA ILE A 3 -8.04 50.32 -14.44
C ILE A 3 -7.56 48.85 -14.52
N LYS A 4 -6.90 48.46 -15.62
CA LYS A 4 -5.46 48.15 -15.77
C LYS A 4 -4.83 47.18 -14.73
N ARG A 5 -4.61 45.94 -15.20
CA ARG A 5 -3.39 45.10 -15.19
C ARG A 5 -2.34 45.33 -14.08
N ASN A 6 -1.89 44.23 -13.48
CA ASN A 6 -0.56 43.67 -13.75
C ASN A 6 -0.41 42.20 -13.28
N LYS A 7 -0.05 41.32 -14.23
CA LYS A 7 0.65 40.06 -13.96
C LYS A 7 2.15 40.36 -13.91
N PRO A 8 2.96 39.64 -13.12
CA PRO A 8 4.37 39.44 -13.44
C PRO A 8 4.60 38.02 -13.97
N ILE A 9 5.34 37.95 -15.07
CA ILE A 9 5.96 36.77 -15.67
C ILE A 9 7.43 36.71 -15.15
N LEU A 10 7.88 35.50 -14.82
CA LEU A 10 9.25 34.95 -14.56
C LEU A 10 10.44 35.73 -15.21
N PRO A 11 11.73 35.61 -14.77
CA PRO A 11 12.44 34.32 -14.62
C PRO A 11 13.72 34.21 -13.69
N ILE A 12 14.23 32.98 -13.53
CA ILE A 12 15.64 32.52 -13.32
C ILE A 12 16.39 32.89 -12.02
N LEU A 13 16.80 31.86 -11.25
CA LEU A 13 18.23 31.54 -11.08
C LEU A 13 18.43 30.07 -10.60
N ILE A 14 19.10 29.29 -11.44
CA ILE A 14 19.67 27.98 -11.11
C ILE A 14 20.99 28.25 -10.39
N LEU A 15 21.22 27.65 -9.22
CA LEU A 15 22.57 27.49 -8.68
C LEU A 15 22.79 26.05 -8.24
N ILE A 16 23.44 25.30 -9.12
CA ILE A 16 24.03 23.99 -8.84
C ILE A 16 25.39 24.28 -8.19
N VAL A 17 25.59 23.83 -6.96
CA VAL A 17 26.94 23.76 -6.36
C VAL A 17 27.30 22.28 -6.25
N PHE A 18 28.08 21.82 -7.23
CA PHE A 18 28.88 20.61 -7.11
C PHE A 18 30.14 20.95 -6.30
N ILE A 19 30.32 20.33 -5.15
CA ILE A 19 31.65 20.15 -4.56
C ILE A 19 31.87 18.65 -4.38
N VAL A 20 32.62 18.09 -5.32
CA VAL A 20 33.31 16.81 -5.18
C VAL A 20 34.66 17.09 -4.54
N SER A 21 34.99 16.42 -3.44
CA SER A 21 36.38 16.14 -3.02
C SER A 21 36.41 14.96 -2.03
N LEU A 22 36.51 13.79 -2.65
CA LEU A 22 37.36 12.62 -2.34
C LEU A 22 38.12 12.54 -0.99
N LEU A 23 37.93 11.36 -0.37
CA LEU A 23 38.92 10.44 0.22
C LEU A 23 39.81 10.90 1.40
N SER A 24 39.67 10.19 2.53
CA SER A 24 40.79 9.56 3.25
C SER A 24 40.27 8.49 4.22
N SER A 25 40.99 7.37 4.26
CA SER A 25 40.62 6.05 4.78
C SER A 25 40.59 5.88 6.31
N CYS A 26 39.83 4.85 6.70
CA CYS A 26 40.05 3.86 7.76
C CYS A 26 40.87 4.21 9.02
N SER A 27 40.26 3.99 10.18
CA SER A 27 40.91 3.20 11.23
C SER A 27 39.86 2.38 11.99
N GLN A 28 40.01 1.07 11.88
CA GLN A 28 39.32 0.04 12.65
C GLN A 28 40.06 -0.11 13.98
N SER A 29 39.35 -0.06 15.11
CA SER A 29 39.84 -0.69 16.34
C SER A 29 38.70 -1.47 17.00
N ASN A 30 38.82 -2.79 16.96
CA ASN A 30 38.04 -3.69 17.78
C ASN A 30 38.39 -3.47 19.26
N GLN A 31 37.38 -3.40 20.11
CA GLN A 31 37.49 -3.97 21.45
C GLN A 31 36.25 -4.81 21.72
N ASP A 32 36.49 -6.12 21.82
CA ASP A 32 35.61 -7.09 22.43
C ASP A 32 35.21 -6.63 23.84
N THR A 33 33.91 -6.71 24.15
CA THR A 33 33.48 -6.99 25.52
C THR A 33 32.27 -7.89 25.48
N LEU A 34 32.53 -9.16 25.79
CA LEU A 34 31.59 -10.24 26.02
C LEU A 34 30.76 -9.94 27.27
N GLY A 35 29.43 -9.87 27.14
CA GLY A 35 28.49 -9.69 28.24
C GLY A 35 27.14 -10.33 27.91
N LYS A 36 26.97 -11.56 28.39
CA LYS A 36 25.82 -12.47 28.28
C LYS A 36 24.55 -11.87 28.92
N ASN A 37 23.39 -11.96 28.27
CA ASN A 37 22.20 -12.74 28.71
C ASN A 37 20.90 -12.35 27.98
N GLN A 38 20.38 -13.34 27.26
CA GLN A 38 19.01 -13.87 27.26
C GLN A 38 17.79 -13.02 26.85
N ASP A 39 17.00 -13.70 26.02
CA ASP A 39 15.57 -13.56 25.74
C ASP A 39 15.13 -12.49 24.74
N THR A 40 15.59 -12.67 23.50
CA THR A 40 14.88 -12.15 22.33
C THR A 40 13.75 -13.13 21.97
N PRO A 41 12.47 -12.70 21.90
CA PRO A 41 11.39 -13.54 21.39
C PRO A 41 11.73 -13.98 19.97
N ALA A 42 11.46 -15.24 19.65
CA ALA A 42 11.67 -15.81 18.33
C ALA A 42 11.02 -14.92 17.26
N GLU A 43 11.86 -14.16 16.57
CA GLU A 43 11.52 -13.47 15.36
C GLU A 43 11.15 -14.56 14.35
N ILE A 44 9.87 -14.64 13.99
CA ILE A 44 9.45 -15.46 12.85
C ILE A 44 9.92 -14.70 11.60
N GLN A 45 11.22 -14.68 11.37
CA GLN A 45 11.79 -14.40 10.07
C GLN A 45 11.59 -15.67 9.24
N LYS A 46 10.55 -15.68 8.41
CA LYS A 46 10.69 -16.36 7.12
C LYS A 46 11.41 -15.37 6.23
N GLU A 47 12.73 -15.55 6.19
CA GLU A 47 13.60 -14.99 5.16
C GLU A 47 13.07 -15.52 3.82
N ASP A 48 12.36 -14.66 3.08
CA ASP A 48 11.87 -14.97 1.75
C ASP A 48 13.08 -15.11 0.83
N SER A 49 13.55 -16.35 0.65
CA SER A 49 14.40 -16.73 -0.47
C SER A 49 13.73 -16.25 -1.76
N GLU A 50 14.47 -15.54 -2.62
CA GLU A 50 14.06 -15.07 -3.95
C GLU A 50 13.49 -16.21 -4.83
N LYS A 51 12.25 -16.61 -4.59
CA LYS A 51 11.35 -16.95 -5.68
C LYS A 51 10.92 -15.62 -6.26
N THR A 52 11.04 -15.44 -7.56
CA THR A 52 10.29 -14.42 -8.30
C THR A 52 8.80 -14.77 -8.18
N ASN A 53 8.24 -14.54 -7.00
CA ASN A 53 6.84 -14.73 -6.68
C ASN A 53 6.14 -13.56 -7.37
N THR A 54 5.64 -13.80 -8.58
CA THR A 54 4.84 -12.80 -9.29
C THR A 54 3.71 -12.37 -8.36
N LEU A 55 3.73 -11.11 -7.95
CA LEU A 55 2.87 -10.57 -6.88
C LEU A 55 1.38 -10.87 -7.12
N TYR A 56 0.98 -10.88 -8.39
CA TYR A 56 -0.36 -11.18 -8.88
C TYR A 56 -0.34 -12.15 -10.07
N ASP A 57 -1.43 -12.88 -10.24
CA ASP A 57 -1.80 -13.48 -11.52
C ASP A 57 -2.69 -12.48 -12.27
N PHE A 58 -2.08 -11.64 -13.12
CA PHE A 58 -2.77 -10.56 -13.80
C PHE A 58 -3.81 -11.06 -14.82
N ALA A 59 -3.59 -12.22 -15.44
CA ALA A 59 -4.56 -12.81 -16.35
C ALA A 59 -5.83 -13.24 -15.60
N SER A 60 -5.66 -13.91 -14.46
CA SER A 60 -6.77 -14.26 -13.58
C SER A 60 -7.51 -13.02 -13.07
N LEU A 61 -6.79 -12.00 -12.62
CA LEU A 61 -7.37 -10.75 -12.14
C LEU A 61 -8.21 -10.03 -13.21
N TYR A 62 -7.72 -9.98 -14.46
CA TYR A 62 -8.43 -9.30 -15.53
C TYR A 62 -9.80 -9.94 -15.85
N SER A 63 -9.99 -11.22 -15.54
CA SER A 63 -11.30 -11.88 -15.68
C SER A 63 -12.41 -11.26 -14.81
N TYR A 64 -12.05 -10.44 -13.81
CA TYR A 64 -12.98 -9.70 -12.94
C TYR A 64 -13.21 -8.25 -13.41
N ARG A 65 -12.72 -7.86 -14.59
CA ARG A 65 -12.88 -6.51 -15.12
C ARG A 65 -14.37 -6.15 -15.23
N ASN A 66 -14.77 -5.07 -14.55
CA ASN A 66 -16.14 -4.54 -14.44
C ASN A 66 -17.20 -5.56 -14.00
N ILE A 67 -16.85 -6.47 -13.09
CA ILE A 67 -17.89 -7.20 -12.36
C ILE A 67 -18.83 -6.22 -11.64
N PRO A 68 -20.13 -6.52 -11.52
CA PRO A 68 -21.03 -5.72 -10.70
C PRO A 68 -20.58 -5.74 -9.24
N LEU A 69 -20.43 -4.57 -8.61
CA LEU A 69 -20.07 -4.50 -7.18
C LEU A 69 -21.17 -5.07 -6.26
N SER A 70 -22.38 -5.25 -6.78
CA SER A 70 -23.47 -5.97 -6.12
C SER A 70 -23.31 -7.50 -6.14
N ASP A 71 -22.44 -8.05 -6.99
CA ASP A 71 -22.12 -9.49 -7.01
C ASP A 71 -21.09 -9.80 -5.93
N SER A 72 -21.59 -10.04 -4.72
CA SER A 72 -20.73 -10.29 -3.54
C SER A 72 -19.78 -11.47 -3.74
N ASN A 73 -20.20 -12.51 -4.47
CA ASN A 73 -19.38 -13.70 -4.69
C ASN A 73 -18.19 -13.37 -5.59
N LYS A 74 -18.43 -12.66 -6.69
CA LYS A 74 -17.35 -12.24 -7.60
C LYS A 74 -16.41 -11.23 -6.96
N VAL A 75 -16.93 -10.29 -6.18
CA VAL A 75 -16.09 -9.34 -5.44
C VAL A 75 -15.24 -10.09 -4.40
N GLN A 76 -15.80 -11.07 -3.70
CA GLN A 76 -15.04 -11.89 -2.74
C GLN A 76 -13.95 -12.72 -3.41
N GLU A 77 -14.24 -13.32 -4.57
CA GLU A 77 -13.23 -14.02 -5.38
C GLU A 77 -12.09 -13.08 -5.80
N LEU A 78 -12.41 -11.88 -6.32
CA LEU A 78 -11.43 -10.87 -6.71
C LEU A 78 -10.54 -10.45 -5.52
N VAL A 79 -11.16 -10.08 -4.40
CA VAL A 79 -10.43 -9.65 -3.20
C VAL A 79 -9.54 -10.78 -2.66
N GLY A 80 -9.97 -12.04 -2.78
CA GLY A 80 -9.16 -13.21 -2.44
C GLY A 80 -7.88 -13.38 -3.25
N GLN A 81 -7.77 -12.75 -4.43
CA GLN A 81 -6.57 -12.80 -5.27
C GLN A 81 -5.56 -11.68 -4.96
N LEU A 82 -5.96 -10.69 -4.16
CA LEU A 82 -5.11 -9.58 -3.76
C LEU A 82 -3.97 -10.03 -2.84
N GLN A 83 -2.92 -9.22 -2.73
CA GLN A 83 -1.75 -9.60 -1.95
C GLN A 83 -2.03 -9.64 -0.45
N TYR A 84 -2.77 -8.68 0.08
CA TYR A 84 -3.08 -8.67 1.52
C TYR A 84 -3.93 -9.88 1.95
N ALA A 85 -4.79 -10.38 1.08
CA ALA A 85 -5.61 -11.57 1.33
C ALA A 85 -4.78 -12.88 1.43
N LYS A 86 -3.55 -12.88 0.90
CA LYS A 86 -2.59 -13.99 1.05
C LYS A 86 -1.90 -14.00 2.41
N GLU A 87 -1.96 -12.88 3.13
CA GLU A 87 -1.28 -12.67 4.41
C GLU A 87 -2.26 -12.73 5.58
N LEU A 88 -3.42 -12.08 5.45
CA LEU A 88 -4.45 -12.00 6.47
C LEU A 88 -5.79 -12.51 5.96
N SER A 89 -6.52 -13.20 6.82
CA SER A 89 -7.86 -13.69 6.48
C SER A 89 -8.83 -12.52 6.29
N ILE A 90 -9.66 -12.61 5.26
CA ILE A 90 -10.72 -11.62 5.01
C ILE A 90 -11.84 -11.83 6.02
N GLY A 91 -12.16 -10.79 6.79
CA GLY A 91 -13.25 -10.78 7.76
C GLY A 91 -14.57 -10.28 7.18
N ARG A 92 -14.53 -9.19 6.42
CA ARG A 92 -15.70 -8.55 5.80
C ARG A 92 -15.31 -7.89 4.49
N ILE A 93 -16.21 -7.95 3.51
CA ILE A 93 -16.17 -7.12 2.32
C ILE A 93 -17.51 -6.41 2.22
N GLU A 94 -17.51 -5.11 1.99
CA GLU A 94 -18.72 -4.30 1.89
C GLU A 94 -18.56 -3.21 0.84
N PHE A 95 -19.53 -3.13 -0.08
CA PHE A 95 -19.64 -2.00 -0.99
C PHE A 95 -20.55 -0.93 -0.38
N LYS A 96 -20.00 0.25 -0.09
CA LYS A 96 -20.74 1.38 0.48
C LYS A 96 -21.17 2.32 -0.65
N THR A 97 -22.46 2.33 -0.95
CA THR A 97 -23.07 3.23 -1.94
C THR A 97 -23.33 4.63 -1.37
N GLU A 98 -23.60 4.72 -0.06
CA GLU A 98 -24.05 5.96 0.59
C GLU A 98 -22.97 7.04 0.68
N ASN A 99 -21.68 6.67 0.69
CA ASN A 99 -20.57 7.57 0.99
C ASN A 99 -19.35 7.35 0.09
N LYS A 100 -19.51 7.56 -1.23
CA LYS A 100 -18.43 7.59 -2.25
C LYS A 100 -18.11 6.26 -2.94
N GLU A 101 -19.10 5.41 -3.24
CA GLU A 101 -18.90 4.18 -4.06
C GLU A 101 -17.61 3.44 -3.67
N SER A 102 -17.48 3.15 -2.37
CA SER A 102 -16.23 2.68 -1.79
C SER A 102 -16.32 1.21 -1.41
N LEU A 103 -15.24 0.46 -1.63
CA LEU A 103 -15.12 -0.92 -1.20
C LEU A 103 -14.37 -0.97 0.14
N ARG A 104 -15.05 -1.43 1.19
CA ARG A 104 -14.44 -1.73 2.49
C ARG A 104 -14.00 -3.18 2.52
N ILE A 105 -12.77 -3.41 2.97
CA ILE A 105 -12.18 -4.73 3.16
C ILE A 105 -11.58 -4.77 4.56
N ASP A 106 -12.14 -5.62 5.41
CA ASP A 106 -11.63 -5.86 6.76
C ASP A 106 -10.79 -7.12 6.76
N TYR A 107 -9.51 -7.02 7.11
CA TYR A 107 -8.60 -8.13 7.33
C TYR A 107 -8.50 -8.44 8.81
N ARG A 108 -8.72 -9.69 9.20
CA ARG A 108 -8.64 -10.12 10.59
C ARG A 108 -7.18 -10.34 10.98
N MET A 109 -6.79 -9.71 12.07
CA MET A 109 -5.55 -9.97 12.76
C MET A 109 -5.76 -10.97 13.89
N ASN A 110 -4.66 -11.57 14.33
CA ASN A 110 -4.63 -12.51 15.45
C ASN A 110 -3.33 -12.31 16.25
N LEU A 111 -3.11 -11.08 16.68
CA LEU A 111 -1.98 -10.72 17.54
C LEU A 111 -2.22 -11.21 18.96
N THR A 112 -1.13 -11.60 19.60
CA THR A 112 -1.06 -11.94 21.03
C THR A 112 -0.20 -10.91 21.77
N PRO A 113 -0.32 -10.78 23.10
CA PRO A 113 0.45 -9.78 23.87
C PRO A 113 1.94 -9.76 23.53
N GLY A 114 2.49 -8.55 23.35
CA GLY A 114 3.87 -8.30 22.95
C GLY A 114 4.18 -8.51 21.46
N GLN A 115 3.23 -8.99 20.64
CA GLN A 115 3.44 -9.11 19.20
C GLN A 115 3.24 -7.79 18.46
N GLN A 116 3.96 -7.67 17.34
CA GLN A 116 3.88 -6.54 16.43
C GLN A 116 3.54 -7.03 15.03
N TYR A 117 2.80 -6.21 14.29
CA TYR A 117 2.49 -6.40 12.88
C TYR A 117 2.99 -5.20 12.09
N TYR A 118 3.79 -5.46 11.06
CA TYR A 118 4.28 -4.43 10.16
C TYR A 118 3.33 -4.25 8.97
N VAL A 119 2.71 -3.07 8.87
CA VAL A 119 1.79 -2.73 7.78
C VAL A 119 2.60 -2.38 6.54
N ASN A 120 2.41 -3.18 5.49
CA ASN A 120 3.01 -2.89 4.18
C ASN A 120 2.09 -1.98 3.37
N HIS A 121 2.22 -0.67 3.59
CA HIS A 121 1.43 0.33 2.87
C HIS A 121 1.59 0.24 1.35
N THR A 122 2.81 -0.03 0.84
CA THR A 122 3.04 -0.20 -0.61
C THR A 122 2.22 -1.36 -1.17
N LYS A 123 2.05 -2.46 -0.43
CA LYS A 123 1.19 -3.58 -0.81
C LYS A 123 -0.29 -3.19 -0.80
N MET A 124 -0.76 -2.43 0.20
CA MET A 124 -2.14 -1.89 0.20
C MET A 124 -2.41 -0.99 -1.01
N MET A 125 -1.45 -0.12 -1.36
CA MET A 125 -1.55 0.72 -2.55
C MET A 125 -1.56 -0.13 -3.83
N ALA A 126 -0.73 -1.17 -3.92
CA ALA A 126 -0.71 -2.08 -5.07
C ALA A 126 -2.09 -2.75 -5.27
N ASP A 127 -2.69 -3.24 -4.18
CA ASP A 127 -4.03 -3.84 -4.21
C ASP A 127 -5.09 -2.80 -4.65
N ALA A 128 -5.00 -1.55 -4.18
CA ALA A 128 -5.88 -0.47 -4.60
C ALA A 128 -5.73 -0.11 -6.09
N VAL A 129 -4.50 -0.04 -6.60
CA VAL A 129 -4.20 0.18 -8.04
C VAL A 129 -4.91 -0.87 -8.89
N VAL A 130 -4.78 -2.15 -8.52
CA VAL A 130 -5.42 -3.27 -9.22
C VAL A 130 -6.94 -3.12 -9.18
N LEU A 131 -7.52 -2.85 -8.01
CA LEU A 131 -8.96 -2.69 -7.87
C LEU A 131 -9.50 -1.53 -8.72
N PHE A 132 -8.83 -0.38 -8.74
CA PHE A 132 -9.28 0.76 -9.54
C PHE A 132 -9.15 0.56 -11.05
N ALA A 133 -8.14 -0.18 -11.49
CA ALA A 133 -8.01 -0.56 -12.90
C ALA A 133 -9.14 -1.53 -13.32
N LEU A 134 -9.54 -2.44 -12.43
CA LEU A 134 -10.55 -3.45 -12.75
C LEU A 134 -12.00 -2.97 -12.56
N LEU A 135 -12.24 -1.96 -11.73
CA LEU A 135 -13.58 -1.58 -11.29
C LEU A 135 -13.81 -0.08 -11.54
N ASP A 136 -14.41 0.26 -12.69
CA ASP A 136 -14.54 1.66 -13.16
C ASP A 136 -15.32 2.56 -12.19
N HIS A 137 -16.35 2.02 -11.55
CA HIS A 137 -17.21 2.78 -10.63
C HIS A 137 -16.68 2.88 -9.20
N LEU A 138 -15.53 2.26 -8.92
CA LEU A 138 -14.92 2.33 -7.61
C LEU A 138 -14.17 3.65 -7.45
N LYS A 139 -14.52 4.42 -6.40
CA LYS A 139 -13.88 5.72 -6.10
C LYS A 139 -12.92 5.66 -4.91
N ALA A 140 -13.12 4.72 -4.00
CA ALA A 140 -12.25 4.55 -2.84
C ALA A 140 -12.17 3.08 -2.39
N VAL A 141 -11.05 2.72 -1.77
CA VAL A 141 -10.86 1.44 -1.08
C VAL A 141 -10.50 1.72 0.38
N GLU A 142 -11.26 1.16 1.31
CA GLU A 142 -11.03 1.28 2.74
C GLU A 142 -10.51 -0.06 3.27
N TYR A 143 -9.26 -0.07 3.68
CA TYR A 143 -8.65 -1.23 4.34
C TYR A 143 -8.69 -1.04 5.85
N ASN A 144 -9.23 -2.05 6.54
CA ASN A 144 -9.22 -2.12 7.99
C ASN A 144 -8.49 -3.37 8.44
N LEU A 145 -7.63 -3.23 9.45
CA LEU A 145 -7.04 -4.34 10.18
C LEU A 145 -7.81 -4.48 11.48
N VAL A 146 -8.47 -5.62 11.70
CA VAL A 146 -9.46 -5.78 12.79
C VAL A 146 -9.07 -6.90 13.74
N GLN A 147 -9.27 -6.68 15.04
CA GLN A 147 -9.11 -7.67 16.09
C GLN A 147 -10.16 -7.46 17.18
N ALA A 148 -10.97 -8.47 17.47
CA ALA A 148 -12.16 -8.34 18.32
C ALA A 148 -13.03 -7.15 17.86
N ASP A 149 -13.39 -6.26 18.79
CA ASP A 149 -14.20 -5.06 18.51
C ASP A 149 -13.34 -3.83 18.12
N TYR A 150 -12.02 -4.01 17.96
CA TYR A 150 -11.08 -2.95 17.64
C TYR A 150 -10.61 -3.00 16.19
N SER A 151 -10.26 -1.84 15.64
CA SER A 151 -9.79 -1.70 14.26
C SER A 151 -8.74 -0.61 14.13
N TYR A 152 -7.73 -0.90 13.32
CA TYR A 152 -6.78 0.07 12.78
C TYR A 152 -7.07 0.31 11.29
N GLY A 153 -6.96 1.56 10.84
CA GLY A 153 -7.17 1.94 9.45
C GLY A 153 -8.37 2.87 9.26
N GLY A 154 -9.16 2.63 8.22
CA GLY A 154 -10.40 3.37 7.98
C GLY A 154 -10.23 4.67 7.20
N VAL A 155 -8.99 5.07 6.87
CA VAL A 155 -8.72 6.15 5.91
C VAL A 155 -8.73 5.55 4.50
N PRO A 156 -9.73 5.88 3.65
CA PRO A 156 -9.82 5.26 2.34
C PRO A 156 -8.72 5.75 1.40
N ILE A 157 -8.12 4.83 0.64
CA ILE A 157 -7.28 5.16 -0.52
C ILE A 157 -8.22 5.53 -1.65
N THR A 158 -8.09 6.75 -2.16
CA THR A 158 -8.94 7.28 -3.24
C THR A 158 -8.31 7.05 -4.61
N ARG A 159 -9.13 6.99 -5.66
CA ARG A 159 -8.63 6.92 -7.04
C ARG A 159 -7.70 8.08 -7.36
N GLU A 160 -8.06 9.30 -6.94
CA GLU A 160 -7.24 10.50 -7.15
C GLU A 160 -5.86 10.38 -6.48
N GLN A 161 -5.80 9.79 -5.28
CA GLN A 161 -4.53 9.55 -4.59
C GLN A 161 -3.68 8.51 -5.32
N VAL A 162 -4.30 7.46 -5.86
CA VAL A 162 -3.59 6.46 -6.68
C VAL A 162 -2.97 7.10 -7.92
N GLU A 163 -3.75 7.90 -8.65
CA GLU A 163 -3.28 8.58 -9.86
C GLU A 163 -2.15 9.57 -9.57
N GLN A 164 -2.20 10.26 -8.42
CA GLN A 164 -1.09 11.11 -7.95
C GLN A 164 0.18 10.31 -7.69
N VAL A 165 0.08 9.18 -6.99
CA VAL A 165 1.23 8.32 -6.69
C VAL A 165 1.83 7.71 -7.96
N LEU A 166 0.98 7.32 -8.91
CA LEU A 166 1.43 6.74 -10.18
C LEU A 166 1.86 7.79 -11.21
N SER A 167 1.42 9.03 -11.06
CA SER A 167 1.49 10.06 -12.12
C SER A 167 0.89 9.57 -13.44
N ALA A 168 -0.20 8.80 -13.37
CA ALA A 168 -0.86 8.16 -14.51
C ALA A 168 -2.36 8.02 -14.26
N ASP A 169 -3.15 8.04 -15.33
CA ASP A 169 -4.57 7.71 -15.30
C ASP A 169 -4.76 6.19 -15.16
N ILE A 170 -5.38 5.76 -14.06
CA ILE A 170 -5.59 4.35 -13.76
C ILE A 170 -6.75 3.73 -14.56
N GLU A 171 -7.71 4.54 -15.04
CA GLU A 171 -8.82 4.04 -15.86
C GLU A 171 -8.30 3.47 -17.18
N SER A 172 -7.41 4.20 -17.86
CA SER A 172 -6.81 3.76 -19.12
C SER A 172 -6.04 2.43 -19.01
N LEU A 173 -5.39 2.18 -17.87
CA LEU A 173 -4.58 0.98 -17.63
C LEU A 173 -5.42 -0.30 -17.54
N GLY A 174 -6.67 -0.20 -17.11
CA GLY A 174 -7.56 -1.34 -16.96
C GLY A 174 -8.56 -1.53 -18.10
N LYS A 175 -8.67 -0.57 -19.02
CA LYS A 175 -9.69 -0.58 -20.07
C LYS A 175 -9.49 -1.65 -21.14
N VAL A 176 -8.23 -2.00 -21.42
CA VAL A 176 -7.85 -2.94 -22.46
C VAL A 176 -6.97 -4.03 -21.85
N GLU A 177 -7.35 -5.29 -22.06
CA GLU A 177 -6.65 -6.46 -21.52
C GLU A 177 -5.16 -6.46 -21.85
N GLY A 178 -4.82 -6.24 -23.13
CA GLY A 178 -3.43 -6.22 -23.57
C GLY A 178 -2.59 -5.14 -22.89
N VAL A 179 -3.18 -3.98 -22.57
CA VAL A 179 -2.51 -2.90 -21.83
C VAL A 179 -2.33 -3.30 -20.37
N PHE A 180 -3.40 -3.78 -19.73
CA PHE A 180 -3.35 -4.24 -18.34
C PHE A 180 -2.28 -5.32 -18.13
N LEU A 181 -2.27 -6.35 -18.98
CA LEU A 181 -1.32 -7.47 -18.87
C LEU A 181 0.12 -7.06 -19.17
N ALA A 182 0.35 -6.10 -20.05
CA ALA A 182 1.69 -5.64 -20.41
C ALA A 182 2.26 -4.65 -19.38
N ASP A 183 1.46 -3.69 -18.94
CA ASP A 183 1.96 -2.51 -18.21
C ASP A 183 1.82 -2.65 -16.69
N MET A 184 0.72 -3.24 -16.21
CA MET A 184 0.42 -3.35 -14.78
C MET A 184 1.52 -4.06 -13.98
N PRO A 185 2.13 -5.18 -14.44
CA PRO A 185 3.22 -5.82 -13.71
C PRO A 185 4.39 -4.87 -13.44
N GLY A 186 4.78 -4.08 -14.44
CA GLY A 186 5.88 -3.12 -14.34
C GLY A 186 5.56 -1.94 -13.43
N ILE A 187 4.31 -1.47 -13.45
CA ILE A 187 3.81 -0.40 -12.56
C ILE A 187 3.86 -0.86 -11.11
N ILE A 188 3.28 -2.02 -10.81
CA ILE A 188 3.24 -2.59 -9.47
C ILE A 188 4.65 -2.86 -8.94
N ALA A 189 5.57 -3.40 -9.75
CA ALA A 189 6.94 -3.69 -9.32
C ALA A 189 7.72 -2.43 -8.88
N LYS A 190 7.45 -1.30 -9.54
CA LYS A 190 8.10 0.00 -9.28
C LYS A 190 7.37 0.84 -8.23
N LEU A 191 6.13 0.49 -7.89
CA LEU A 191 5.32 1.23 -6.93
C LEU A 191 6.04 1.32 -5.58
N ARG A 192 6.12 2.54 -5.04
CA ARG A 192 6.59 2.81 -3.69
C ARG A 192 5.63 3.80 -3.06
N TRP A 193 5.11 3.44 -1.89
CA TRP A 193 4.23 4.33 -1.13
C TRP A 193 4.51 4.15 0.36
N ASN A 194 4.94 5.24 0.98
CA ASN A 194 5.20 5.35 2.40
C ASN A 194 4.42 6.56 2.94
N PRO A 195 3.12 6.40 3.22
CA PRO A 195 2.32 7.46 3.81
C PRO A 195 2.85 7.79 5.21
N ASP A 196 2.71 9.05 5.63
CA ASP A 196 3.05 9.50 6.98
C ASP A 196 1.96 9.06 7.98
N VAL A 197 1.84 7.74 8.15
CA VAL A 197 0.91 7.06 9.05
C VAL A 197 1.64 5.88 9.68
N MET A 198 1.17 5.44 10.84
CA MET A 198 1.77 4.35 11.57
C MET A 198 1.89 3.08 10.71
N ASN A 199 3.05 2.43 10.76
CA ASN A 199 3.34 1.20 10.01
C ASN A 199 3.61 0.00 10.91
N ILE A 200 3.58 0.17 12.23
CA ILE A 200 3.72 -0.91 13.21
C ILE A 200 2.49 -0.88 14.11
N ILE A 201 1.81 -2.01 14.21
CA ILE A 201 0.65 -2.18 15.07
C ILE A 201 1.01 -3.24 16.12
N THR A 202 0.91 -2.89 17.40
CA THR A 202 1.10 -3.85 18.49
C THR A 202 -0.23 -4.47 18.88
N TYR A 203 -0.18 -5.61 19.60
CA TYR A 203 -1.36 -6.14 20.28
C TYR A 203 -1.97 -5.07 21.21
N GLU A 204 -1.13 -4.42 21.99
CA GLU A 204 -1.52 -3.41 22.97
C GLU A 204 -2.22 -2.23 22.30
N HIS A 205 -1.71 -1.75 21.16
CA HIS A 205 -2.34 -0.71 20.35
C HIS A 205 -3.75 -1.10 19.93
N MET A 206 -3.89 -2.30 19.38
CA MET A 206 -5.17 -2.82 18.91
C MET A 206 -6.15 -3.04 20.04
N MET A 207 -5.68 -3.36 21.24
CA MET A 207 -6.54 -3.62 22.39
C MET A 207 -6.78 -2.37 23.26
N GLY A 208 -6.19 -1.22 22.90
CA GLY A 208 -6.29 0.02 23.68
C GLY A 208 -5.53 -0.03 25.01
N LEU A 209 -4.40 -0.74 25.05
CA LEU A 209 -3.56 -0.96 26.23
C LEU A 209 -2.23 -0.17 26.19
N ASP A 210 -1.99 0.59 25.12
CA ASP A 210 -0.86 1.52 25.01
C ASP A 210 -1.13 2.75 25.92
N GLU A 211 -0.79 2.66 27.20
CA GLU A 211 -0.72 3.81 28.14
C GLU A 211 0.72 4.30 28.34
#